data_AF-A0A5D2NQN3-F1
#
_entry.id   AF-A0A5D2NQN3-F1
#
_cell.length_a   1.000
_cell.length_b   1.000
_cell.length_c   1.000
_cell.angle_alpha   90.00
_cell.angle_beta   90.00
_cell.angle_gamma   90.00
#
_symmetry.space_group_name_H-M   'P 1'
#
loop_
_entity.id
_entity.type
_entity.pdbx_description
1 polymer ?
#
loop_
_entity_poly.entity_id
_entity_poly.type
_entity_poly.pdbx_seq_one_letter_code
_entity_poly.pdbx_strand_id
1 'polypeptide(L)'
;MLNQKTLFPFPLYCDPNPVFFIGIHLWSSPFLPLPQDDAPNPIFPIAYKEEFCETMDYFRAIYKANESPHALHLNRRAIRLNPSN
;
A
#
# COMPACT_ATOMS: atom_id res chain seq x y z
N MET A 1 28.45 6.29 34.92
CA MET A 1 28.13 7.14 33.74
C MET A 1 27.02 6.42 32.97
N LEU A 2 25.78 6.83 33.21
CA LEU A 2 24.61 6.30 32.53
C LEU A 2 24.45 7.01 31.19
N ASN A 3 24.42 6.28 30.09
CA ASN A 3 23.79 6.77 28.86
C ASN A 3 23.03 5.64 28.17
N GLN A 4 21.94 5.23 28.81
CA GLN A 4 20.81 4.63 28.12
C GLN A 4 20.13 5.73 27.32
N LYS A 5 20.15 5.60 25.99
CA LYS A 5 19.10 5.98 25.02
C LYS A 5 19.71 5.86 23.62
N THR A 6 19.89 4.63 23.14
CA THR A 6 19.69 4.40 21.70
C THR A 6 18.20 4.53 21.46
N LEU A 7 17.78 5.79 21.34
CA LEU A 7 16.46 6.16 20.87
C LEU A 7 16.38 5.60 19.45
N PHE A 8 15.79 4.42 19.30
CA PHE A 8 15.22 4.04 18.01
C PHE A 8 14.40 5.25 17.55
N PRO A 9 14.73 5.90 16.42
CA PRO A 9 13.85 6.90 15.89
C PRO A 9 12.76 6.12 15.16
N PHE A 10 11.93 5.38 15.89
CA PHE A 10 10.57 5.19 15.43
C PHE A 10 9.88 6.50 15.76
N PRO A 11 9.60 7.37 14.78
CA PRO A 11 8.76 8.51 15.05
C PRO A 11 7.40 7.95 15.48
N LEU A 12 7.10 8.12 16.77
CA LEU A 12 5.75 8.06 17.30
C LEU A 12 4.94 9.13 16.53
N TYR A 13 4.09 8.65 15.61
CA TYR A 13 3.00 9.37 14.96
C TYR A 13 3.35 10.42 13.89
N CYS A 14 3.09 10.08 12.63
CA CYS A 14 2.66 11.01 11.57
C CYS A 14 1.77 10.25 10.57
N ASP A 15 0.45 10.35 10.71
CA ASP A 15 -0.43 10.28 9.55
C ASP A 15 -1.32 11.51 9.58
N PRO A 16 -1.12 12.47 8.66
CA PRO A 16 -2.10 13.52 8.45
C PRO A 16 -2.65 13.56 7.00
N ASN A 17 -2.63 12.44 6.26
CA ASN A 17 -2.84 12.30 4.80
C ASN A 17 -1.71 12.83 3.90
N PRO A 18 -0.86 11.96 3.33
CA PRO A 18 -0.34 12.17 2.00
C PRO A 18 -1.38 11.66 0.99
N VAL A 19 -2.13 12.58 0.37
CA VAL A 19 -2.99 12.27 -0.76
C VAL A 19 -2.11 12.00 -1.97
N PHE A 20 -2.13 10.78 -2.49
CA PHE A 20 -1.85 10.54 -3.89
C PHE A 20 -3.06 9.79 -4.43
N PHE A 21 -3.92 10.52 -5.13
CA PHE A 21 -5.01 9.94 -5.91
C PHE A 21 -4.63 9.89 -7.40
N ILE A 22 -3.51 10.52 -7.78
CA ILE A 22 -3.05 10.68 -9.17
C ILE A 22 -1.52 10.91 -9.25
N GLY A 23 -0.71 10.26 -8.40
CA GLY A 23 0.74 10.55 -8.40
C GLY A 23 1.65 9.86 -7.39
N ILE A 24 1.40 8.61 -6.99
CA ILE A 24 2.21 7.88 -5.97
C ILE A 24 3.71 8.23 -6.00
N HIS A 25 4.22 8.77 -4.88
CA HIS A 25 5.58 8.48 -4.45
C HIS A 25 5.50 7.37 -3.39
N LEU A 26 5.66 6.11 -3.81
CA LEU A 26 5.80 4.95 -2.92
C LEU A 26 7.17 4.97 -2.20
N TRP A 27 7.97 6.03 -2.40
CA TRP A 27 9.38 6.29 -2.01
C TRP A 27 10.49 5.80 -2.96
N SER A 28 10.27 5.77 -4.29
CA SER A 28 11.17 5.21 -5.34
C SER A 28 10.98 3.72 -5.65
N SER A 29 9.76 3.20 -5.51
CA SER A 29 9.45 1.83 -5.92
C SER A 29 9.55 1.66 -7.44
N PRO A 30 10.31 0.67 -7.94
CA PRO A 30 10.43 0.39 -9.38
C PRO A 30 9.21 -0.36 -9.96
N PHE A 31 8.20 -0.68 -9.14
CA PHE A 31 7.08 -1.52 -9.55
C PHE A 31 5.96 -0.69 -10.17
N LEU A 32 5.50 -1.14 -11.33
CA LEU A 32 4.28 -0.63 -11.96
C LEU A 32 3.04 -1.24 -11.27
N PRO A 33 1.94 -0.48 -11.14
CA PRO A 33 0.68 -1.03 -10.64
C PRO A 33 0.25 -2.23 -11.49
N LEU A 34 -0.24 -3.27 -10.84
CA LEU A 34 -0.74 -4.48 -11.48
C LEU A 34 -2.27 -4.54 -11.37
N PRO A 35 -3.01 -4.17 -12.44
CA PRO A 35 -4.47 -4.18 -12.47
C PRO A 35 -5.08 -5.51 -12.06
N GLN A 36 -6.27 -5.47 -11.48
CA GLN A 36 -7.09 -6.67 -11.33
C GLN A 36 -7.51 -7.21 -12.71
N ASP A 37 -7.37 -8.51 -12.91
CA ASP A 37 -7.88 -9.19 -14.10
C ASP A 37 -9.26 -9.79 -13.80
N ASP A 38 -10.31 -9.10 -14.25
CA ASP A 38 -11.71 -9.50 -14.09
C ASP A 38 -12.25 -10.31 -15.28
N ALA A 39 -11.40 -10.67 -16.24
CA ALA A 39 -11.75 -11.28 -17.53
C ALA A 39 -12.67 -10.40 -18.41
N PRO A 40 -12.91 -10.76 -19.70
CA PRO A 40 -13.67 -9.91 -20.62
C PRO A 40 -15.16 -9.69 -20.28
N ASN A 41 -15.77 -10.59 -19.48
CA ASN A 41 -17.19 -10.54 -19.12
C ASN A 41 -17.38 -10.89 -17.64
N PRO A 42 -17.04 -9.98 -16.70
CA PRO A 42 -17.13 -10.26 -15.27
C PRO A 42 -18.58 -10.43 -14.82
N ILE A 43 -18.83 -11.42 -13.95
CA ILE A 43 -20.18 -11.72 -13.43
C ILE A 43 -20.56 -10.76 -12.29
N PHE A 44 -19.58 -10.28 -11.52
CA PHE A 44 -19.78 -9.37 -10.39
C PHE A 44 -18.64 -8.34 -10.30
N PRO A 45 -18.49 -7.44 -11.28
CA PRO A 45 -17.52 -6.37 -11.18
C PRO A 45 -17.90 -5.45 -10.03
N ILE A 46 -16.94 -5.14 -9.17
CA ILE A 46 -17.15 -4.19 -8.08
C ILE A 46 -16.68 -2.83 -8.58
N ALA A 47 -17.58 -1.85 -8.56
CA ALA A 47 -17.26 -0.46 -8.88
C ALA A 47 -16.48 0.17 -7.72
N TYR A 48 -15.20 -0.18 -7.62
CA TYR A 48 -14.31 0.32 -6.59
C TYR A 48 -14.07 1.83 -6.72
N LYS A 49 -13.83 2.47 -5.58
CA LYS A 49 -13.25 3.82 -5.55
C LYS A 49 -11.81 3.76 -6.08
N GLU A 50 -11.36 4.85 -6.69
CA GLU A 50 -10.00 4.99 -7.24
C GLU A 50 -8.90 4.63 -6.22
N GLU A 51 -9.04 5.09 -4.98
CA GLU A 51 -8.12 4.78 -3.87
C GLU A 51 -7.95 3.28 -3.61
N PHE A 52 -9.02 2.51 -3.80
CA PHE A 52 -9.03 1.08 -3.60
C PHE A 52 -8.33 0.38 -4.77
N CYS A 53 -8.68 0.75 -6.01
CA CYS A 53 -8.04 0.24 -7.21
C CYS A 53 -6.52 0.41 -7.12
N GLU A 54 -6.05 1.63 -6.88
CA GLU A 54 -4.62 1.95 -6.82
C GLU A 54 -3.91 1.17 -5.71
N THR A 55 -4.46 1.16 -4.49
CA THR A 55 -3.86 0.43 -3.36
C THR A 55 -3.73 -1.06 -3.68
N MET A 56 -4.76 -1.66 -4.26
CA MET A 56 -4.77 -3.09 -4.58
C MET A 56 -3.90 -3.44 -5.79
N ASP A 57 -3.77 -2.53 -6.76
CA ASP A 57 -2.88 -2.72 -7.90
C ASP A 57 -1.41 -2.76 -7.47
N TYR A 58 -0.99 -1.85 -6.58
CA TYR A 58 0.35 -1.90 -6.01
C TYR A 58 0.54 -3.11 -5.09
N PHE A 59 -0.51 -3.50 -4.35
CA PHE A 59 -0.46 -4.68 -3.47
C PHE A 59 -0.15 -5.92 -4.30
N ARG A 60 -0.85 -6.12 -5.42
CA ARG A 60 -0.59 -7.20 -6.37
C ARG A 60 0.83 -7.14 -6.95
N ALA A 61 1.31 -5.95 -7.33
CA ALA A 61 2.64 -5.79 -7.91
C ALA A 61 3.75 -6.19 -6.92
N ILE A 62 3.69 -5.71 -5.68
CA ILE A 62 4.66 -6.01 -4.63
C ILE A 62 4.57 -7.47 -4.17
N TYR A 63 3.36 -8.00 -4.02
CA TYR A 63 3.13 -9.40 -3.68
C TYR A 63 3.76 -10.32 -4.74
N LYS A 64 3.55 -10.02 -6.02
CA LYS A 64 4.14 -10.77 -7.14
C LYS A 64 5.66 -10.66 -7.18
N ALA A 65 6.22 -9.50 -6.81
CA ALA A 65 7.65 -9.28 -6.75
C ALA A 65 8.32 -9.86 -5.49
N ASN A 66 7.55 -10.34 -4.51
CA ASN A 66 8.02 -10.82 -3.21
C ASN A 66 8.94 -9.81 -2.49
N GLU A 67 8.54 -8.53 -2.49
CA GLU A 67 9.32 -7.43 -1.93
C GLU A 67 8.80 -7.06 -0.53
N SER A 68 9.70 -6.98 0.47
CA SER A 68 9.31 -6.81 1.88
C SER A 68 9.38 -5.38 2.44
N PRO A 69 10.33 -4.50 2.06
CA PRO A 69 10.38 -3.13 2.57
C PRO A 69 9.09 -2.32 2.36
N HIS A 70 8.44 -2.42 1.19
CA HIS A 70 7.23 -1.63 0.89
C HIS A 70 5.94 -2.32 1.35
N ALA A 71 5.99 -3.64 1.58
CA ALA A 71 4.83 -4.45 1.92
C ALA A 71 4.15 -3.99 3.23
N LEU A 72 4.89 -3.56 4.26
CA LEU A 72 4.30 -3.22 5.56
C LEU A 72 3.34 -2.02 5.47
N HIS A 73 3.75 -0.95 4.78
CA HIS A 73 2.93 0.26 4.62
C HIS A 73 1.68 -0.03 3.77
N LEU A 74 1.87 -0.81 2.71
CA LEU A 74 0.80 -1.16 1.79
C LEU A 74 -0.23 -2.09 2.43
N ASN A 75 0.20 -3.09 3.20
CA ASN A 75 -0.67 -3.96 3.99
C ASN A 75 -1.52 -3.17 4.97
N ARG A 76 -0.94 -2.20 5.69
CA ARG A 76 -1.68 -1.33 6.59
C ARG A 76 -2.81 -0.59 5.88
N ARG A 77 -2.58 -0.13 4.64
CA ARG A 77 -3.62 0.54 3.83
C ARG A 77 -4.68 -0.44 3.32
N ALA A 78 -4.25 -1.58 2.76
CA ALA A 78 -5.17 -2.61 2.28
C ALA A 78 -6.14 -3.05 3.39
N ILE A 79 -5.64 -3.29 4.61
CA ILE A 79 -6.47 -3.65 5.78
C ILE A 79 -7.44 -2.52 6.17
N ARG A 80 -7.03 -1.24 6.06
CA ARG A 80 -7.94 -0.11 6.34
C ARG A 80 -9.07 0.00 5.31
N LEU A 81 -8.79 -0.32 4.05
CA LEU A 81 -9.75 -0.23 2.95
C LEU A 81 -10.67 -1.45 2.88
N ASN A 82 -10.14 -2.64 3.16
CA ASN A 82 -10.88 -3.88 3.28
C ASN A 82 -10.17 -4.80 4.31
N PRO A 83 -10.62 -4.82 5.58
CA PRO A 83 -10.01 -5.66 6.61
C PRO A 83 -10.29 -7.16 6.41
N SER A 84 -11.20 -7.51 5.50
CA SER A 84 -11.56 -8.89 5.16
C SER A 84 -10.91 -9.38 3.86
N ASN A 85 -9.91 -8.63 3.37
CA ASN A 85 -9.12 -8.99 2.19
C ASN A 85 -8.20 -10.18 2.47
#